data_AF-A0A936WK93-F1
#
_entry.id   AF-A0A936WK93-F1
#
_cell.length_a   1.000
_cell.length_b   1.000
_cell.length_c   1.000
_cell.angle_alpha   90.00
_cell.angle_beta   90.00
_cell.angle_gamma   90.00
#
_symmetry.space_group_name_H-M   'P 1'
#
loop_
_entity.id
_entity.type
_entity.pdbx_description
1 polymer ?
#
loop_
_entity_poly.entity_id
_entity_poly.type
_entity_poly.pdbx_seq_one_letter_code
_entity_poly.pdbx_strand_id
1 'polypeptide(L)'
;MERRIRSKTMKPNRILLSMLALSLLYTGCEQTQEGTPSRQGTQVLPAPHVDAVEPSALHKMSVVFLGNHSEGAIKEKLDAAMLAYNIEKTERNYERCSSVLVTLRKHNNDSYAEMELLDHMIKQNTGGSGVSFPDQAALSSVMLLSGI
;
A
#
# COMPACT_ATOMS: atom_id res chain seq x y z
N MET A 1 -10.96 35.86 50.58
CA MET A 1 -11.86 35.06 49.71
C MET A 1 -10.95 34.23 48.80
N GLU A 2 -10.40 33.14 49.35
CA GLU A 2 -9.34 32.33 48.74
C GLU A 2 -9.93 31.27 47.81
N ARG A 3 -9.55 31.26 46.53
CA ARG A 3 -9.91 30.20 45.58
C ARG A 3 -8.79 29.16 45.54
N ARG A 4 -9.11 27.97 46.05
CA ARG A 4 -8.27 26.77 46.10
C ARG A 4 -7.84 26.32 44.71
N ILE A 5 -6.53 26.21 44.49
CA ILE A 5 -5.90 25.57 43.34
C ILE A 5 -6.03 24.05 43.53
N ARG A 6 -6.78 23.36 42.66
CA ARG A 6 -6.79 21.89 42.59
C ARG A 6 -5.66 21.42 41.68
N SER A 7 -4.59 20.92 42.27
CA SER A 7 -3.54 20.17 41.57
C SER A 7 -4.08 18.80 41.15
N LYS A 8 -4.04 18.52 39.84
CA LYS A 8 -4.45 17.23 39.26
C LYS A 8 -3.21 16.33 39.26
N THR A 9 -3.22 15.30 40.08
CA THR A 9 -2.16 14.28 40.15
C THR A 9 -2.25 13.38 38.90
N MET A 10 -1.23 13.43 38.06
CA MET A 10 -1.09 12.56 36.90
C MET A 10 -0.32 11.29 37.31
N LYS A 11 -0.93 10.11 37.09
CA LYS A 11 -0.30 8.80 37.34
C LYS A 11 0.66 8.46 36.19
N PRO A 12 1.87 7.92 36.46
CA PRO A 12 2.79 7.50 35.42
C PRO A 12 2.29 6.21 34.75
N ASN A 13 2.16 6.27 33.42
CA ASN A 13 1.66 5.17 32.60
C ASN A 13 2.80 4.14 32.38
N ARG A 14 2.67 2.96 32.99
CA ARG A 14 3.64 1.84 32.93
C ARG A 14 3.29 0.90 31.77
N ILE A 15 3.30 1.41 30.54
CA ILE A 15 3.13 0.59 29.32
C ILE A 15 4.36 0.80 28.43
N LEU A 16 5.50 0.51 29.02
CA LEU A 16 6.81 0.46 28.40
C LEU A 16 7.40 -0.86 28.91
N LEU A 17 7.69 -1.79 28.00
CA LEU A 17 8.02 -3.22 28.18
C LEU A 17 6.91 -4.19 27.77
N SER A 18 6.82 -4.43 26.45
CA SER A 18 6.49 -5.76 25.94
C SER A 18 7.25 -5.99 24.64
N MET A 19 8.36 -6.75 24.75
CA MET A 19 8.83 -7.76 23.79
C MET A 19 9.00 -7.28 22.34
N LEU A 20 10.15 -6.86 21.79
CA LEU A 20 11.54 -7.37 21.85
C LEU A 20 11.69 -8.90 21.92
N ALA A 21 11.00 -9.63 21.04
CA ALA A 21 11.30 -11.03 20.74
C ALA A 21 10.68 -11.46 19.40
N LEU A 22 11.31 -11.13 18.27
CA LEU A 22 11.09 -11.88 17.02
C LEU A 22 12.30 -11.80 16.07
N SER A 23 13.51 -11.84 16.63
CA SER A 23 14.73 -12.15 15.88
C SER A 23 15.05 -13.60 16.17
N LEU A 24 14.87 -14.53 15.21
CA LEU A 24 15.64 -15.80 15.07
C LEU A 24 15.06 -16.83 14.07
N LEU A 25 14.52 -16.43 12.90
CA LEU A 25 14.32 -17.39 11.80
C LEU A 25 14.54 -16.71 10.43
N TYR A 26 15.79 -16.39 10.11
CA TYR A 26 16.20 -16.24 8.71
C TYR A 26 17.46 -17.06 8.47
N THR A 27 17.27 -18.37 8.58
CA THR A 27 18.24 -19.38 8.20
C THR A 27 18.25 -19.49 6.68
N GLY A 28 19.39 -19.15 6.07
CA GLY A 28 19.91 -19.75 4.84
C GLY A 28 19.00 -19.79 3.60
N CYS A 29 19.18 -18.84 2.70
CA CYS A 29 18.96 -19.07 1.28
C CYS A 29 20.31 -18.98 0.57
N GLU A 30 21.05 -20.09 0.63
CA GLU A 30 22.28 -20.31 -0.12
C GLU A 30 21.98 -21.45 -1.09
N GLN A 31 21.75 -21.12 -2.37
CA GLN A 31 22.12 -22.01 -3.48
C GLN A 31 22.03 -21.30 -4.83
N THR A 32 23.21 -20.91 -5.29
CA THR A 32 23.60 -20.79 -6.69
C THR A 32 23.41 -22.14 -7.39
N GLN A 33 22.76 -22.16 -8.55
CA GLN A 33 23.03 -23.16 -9.58
C GLN A 33 22.91 -22.51 -10.96
N GLU A 34 24.07 -22.10 -11.49
CA GLU A 34 24.28 -22.00 -12.92
C GLU A 34 24.15 -23.41 -13.51
N GLY A 35 23.14 -23.59 -14.36
CA GLY A 35 22.88 -24.85 -15.05
C GLY A 35 22.29 -24.55 -16.41
N THR A 36 23.16 -24.38 -17.40
CA THR A 36 22.79 -24.40 -18.81
C THR A 36 22.60 -25.86 -19.23
N PRO A 37 21.48 -26.23 -19.89
CA PRO A 37 21.50 -27.34 -20.82
C PRO A 37 21.10 -26.88 -22.22
N SER A 38 22.00 -27.17 -23.15
CA SER A 38 21.81 -27.08 -24.59
C SER A 38 20.62 -27.91 -25.07
N ARG A 39 19.64 -27.23 -25.68
CA ARG A 39 19.05 -27.48 -27.00
C ARG A 39 18.92 -28.96 -27.44
N GLN A 40 17.70 -29.49 -27.40
CA GLN A 40 17.20 -30.44 -28.40
C GLN A 40 15.86 -29.95 -28.95
N GLY A 41 15.84 -29.80 -30.28
CA GLY A 41 14.70 -29.26 -31.02
C GLY A 41 13.54 -30.25 -31.07
N THR A 42 12.36 -29.75 -30.74
CA THR A 42 11.10 -30.20 -31.33
C THR A 42 10.47 -28.95 -31.91
N GLN A 43 10.44 -28.83 -33.25
CA GLN A 43 9.62 -27.81 -33.90
C GLN A 43 8.16 -28.23 -33.74
N VAL A 44 7.55 -27.78 -32.64
CA VAL A 44 6.10 -27.68 -32.54
C VAL A 44 5.70 -26.45 -33.34
N LEU A 45 4.78 -26.65 -34.27
CA LEU A 45 4.08 -25.63 -35.05
C LEU A 45 3.77 -24.40 -34.18
N PRO A 46 4.10 -23.16 -34.59
CA PRO A 46 3.70 -22.00 -33.81
C PRO A 46 2.18 -21.93 -33.79
N ALA A 47 1.59 -22.27 -32.64
CA ALA A 47 0.24 -21.88 -32.32
C ALA A 47 0.15 -20.36 -32.52
N PRO A 48 -0.98 -19.82 -33.01
CA PRO A 48 -1.13 -18.38 -33.16
C PRO A 48 -0.87 -17.75 -31.79
N HIS A 49 0.23 -16.99 -31.69
CA HIS A 49 0.48 -16.11 -30.58
C HIS A 49 -0.62 -15.06 -30.63
N VAL A 50 -1.76 -15.37 -29.98
CA VAL A 50 -2.69 -14.36 -29.57
C VAL A 50 -1.91 -13.57 -28.54
N ASP A 51 -1.35 -12.44 -28.97
CA ASP A 51 -0.70 -11.47 -28.09
C ASP A 51 -1.74 -11.10 -27.03
N ALA A 52 -1.66 -11.79 -25.88
CA ALA A 52 -2.53 -11.50 -24.77
C ALA A 52 -2.17 -10.09 -24.32
N VAL A 53 -3.02 -9.14 -24.67
CA VAL A 53 -2.87 -7.74 -24.26
C VAL A 53 -2.95 -7.76 -22.75
N GLU A 54 -1.79 -7.59 -22.10
CA GLU A 54 -1.72 -7.50 -20.65
C GLU A 54 -2.64 -6.36 -20.18
N PRO A 55 -3.57 -6.64 -19.25
CA PRO A 55 -4.49 -5.62 -18.79
C PRO A 55 -3.75 -4.49 -18.09
N SER A 56 -4.20 -3.26 -18.30
CA SER A 56 -3.64 -2.09 -17.64
C SER A 56 -3.77 -2.18 -16.12
N ALA A 57 -2.92 -1.46 -15.40
CA ALA A 57 -2.96 -1.32 -13.96
C ALA A 57 -4.32 -0.80 -13.49
N LEU A 58 -4.89 0.18 -14.21
CA LEU A 58 -6.21 0.72 -13.90
C LEU A 58 -7.32 -0.33 -14.07
N HIS A 59 -7.23 -1.16 -15.13
CA HIS A 59 -8.15 -2.28 -15.31
C HIS A 59 -8.04 -3.28 -14.16
N LYS A 60 -6.81 -3.69 -13.81
CA LYS A 60 -6.56 -4.59 -12.67
C LYS A 60 -7.14 -4.00 -11.37
N MET A 61 -6.97 -2.70 -11.12
CA MET A 61 -7.53 -2.03 -9.95
C MET A 61 -9.06 -2.04 -9.92
N SER A 62 -9.73 -1.83 -11.07
CA SER A 62 -11.20 -1.86 -11.15
C SER A 62 -11.80 -3.20 -10.72
N VAL A 63 -11.03 -4.28 -10.84
CA VAL A 63 -11.41 -5.63 -10.43
C VAL A 63 -11.03 -5.91 -8.97
N VAL A 64 -9.90 -5.38 -8.50
CA VAL A 64 -9.32 -5.73 -7.19
C VAL A 64 -9.77 -4.81 -6.05
N PHE A 65 -10.03 -3.53 -6.35
CA PHE A 65 -10.45 -2.56 -5.34
C PHE A 65 -11.80 -2.93 -4.74
N LEU A 66 -11.96 -2.61 -3.47
CA LEU A 66 -13.22 -2.87 -2.78
C LEU A 66 -14.25 -1.87 -3.27
N GLY A 67 -15.35 -2.37 -3.83
CA GLY A 67 -16.41 -1.57 -4.45
C GLY A 67 -16.32 -1.57 -5.97
N ASN A 68 -17.47 -1.45 -6.63
CA ASN A 68 -17.57 -1.46 -8.09
C ASN A 68 -17.19 -0.09 -8.66
N HIS A 69 -15.89 0.22 -8.70
CA HIS A 69 -15.37 1.50 -9.18
C HIS A 69 -15.00 1.42 -10.65
N SER A 70 -15.33 2.46 -11.42
CA SER A 70 -14.87 2.58 -12.80
C SER A 70 -13.38 2.93 -12.86
N GLU A 71 -12.70 2.50 -13.92
CA GLU A 71 -11.30 2.85 -14.16
C GLU A 71 -11.08 4.37 -14.13
N GLY A 72 -12.04 5.14 -14.67
CA GLY A 72 -11.99 6.61 -14.66
C GLY A 72 -12.00 7.20 -13.25
N ALA A 73 -12.88 6.70 -12.37
CA ALA A 73 -12.96 7.18 -10.99
C ALA A 73 -11.71 6.81 -10.18
N ILE A 74 -11.17 5.60 -10.37
CA ILE A 74 -9.92 5.17 -9.76
C ILE A 74 -8.77 6.06 -10.24
N LYS A 75 -8.67 6.26 -11.55
CA LYS A 75 -7.64 7.09 -12.15
C LYS A 75 -7.67 8.50 -11.61
N GLU A 76 -8.83 9.14 -11.57
CA GLU A 76 -8.98 10.51 -11.07
C GLU A 76 -8.44 10.67 -9.64
N LYS A 77 -8.85 9.79 -8.73
CA LYS A 77 -8.38 9.84 -7.33
C LYS A 77 -6.91 9.49 -7.21
N LEU A 78 -6.47 8.44 -7.88
CA LEU A 78 -5.09 8.00 -7.79
C LEU A 78 -4.14 9.03 -8.39
N ASP A 79 -4.51 9.69 -9.50
CA ASP A 79 -3.80 10.82 -10.08
C ASP A 79 -3.66 11.99 -9.09
N ALA A 80 -4.73 12.33 -8.38
CA ALA A 80 -4.73 13.40 -7.39
C ALA A 80 -3.80 13.08 -6.22
N ALA A 81 -3.84 11.84 -5.73
CA ALA A 81 -2.91 11.39 -4.70
C ALA A 81 -1.47 11.40 -5.22
N MET A 82 -1.18 10.79 -6.37
CA MET A 82 0.17 10.78 -6.95
C MET A 82 0.73 12.19 -7.15
N LEU A 83 -0.11 13.14 -7.58
CA LEU A 83 0.27 14.55 -7.68
C LEU A 83 0.63 15.15 -6.30
N ALA A 84 -0.18 14.91 -5.27
CA ALA A 84 0.06 15.40 -3.91
C ALA A 84 1.41 14.91 -3.32
N TYR A 85 1.87 13.73 -3.73
CA TYR A 85 3.13 13.12 -3.29
C TYR A 85 4.26 13.20 -4.33
N ASN A 86 4.13 14.06 -5.35
CA ASN A 86 5.14 14.27 -6.41
C ASN A 86 5.56 12.99 -7.15
N ILE A 87 4.62 12.07 -7.39
CA ILE A 87 4.85 10.82 -8.12
C ILE A 87 4.44 10.99 -9.58
N GLU A 88 5.33 10.59 -10.49
CA GLU A 88 5.05 10.60 -11.92
C GLU A 88 3.96 9.58 -12.30
N LYS A 89 3.02 9.98 -13.16
CA LYS A 89 1.86 9.18 -13.60
C LYS A 89 2.24 8.15 -14.67
N THR A 90 3.03 7.16 -14.29
CA THR A 90 3.45 6.04 -15.15
C THR A 90 2.74 4.75 -14.76
N GLU A 91 2.60 3.82 -15.71
CA GLU A 91 1.98 2.51 -15.48
C GLU A 91 2.61 1.77 -14.29
N ARG A 92 3.95 1.75 -14.23
CA ARG A 92 4.69 1.15 -13.11
C ARG A 92 4.35 1.81 -11.76
N ASN A 93 4.15 3.12 -11.74
CA ASN A 93 3.81 3.82 -10.49
C ASN A 93 2.35 3.58 -10.09
N TYR A 94 1.43 3.46 -11.06
CA TYR A 94 0.06 3.01 -10.78
C TYR A 94 0.05 1.62 -10.13
N GLU A 95 0.79 0.66 -10.69
CA GLU A 95 0.90 -0.70 -10.11
C GLU A 95 1.44 -0.66 -8.68
N ARG A 96 2.54 0.07 -8.45
CA ARG A 96 3.14 0.20 -7.11
C ARG A 96 2.18 0.83 -6.11
N CYS A 97 1.54 1.94 -6.46
CA CYS A 97 0.59 2.61 -5.58
C CYS A 97 -0.60 1.69 -5.26
N SER A 98 -1.16 1.03 -6.27
CA SER A 98 -2.28 0.10 -6.06
C SER A 98 -1.91 -1.09 -5.19
N SER A 99 -0.71 -1.65 -5.37
CA SER A 99 -0.21 -2.73 -4.52
C SER A 99 -0.12 -2.31 -3.06
N VAL A 100 0.33 -1.08 -2.77
CA VAL A 100 0.39 -0.55 -1.40
C VAL A 100 -1.01 -0.45 -0.81
N LEU A 101 -1.96 0.13 -1.54
CA LEU A 101 -3.33 0.33 -1.08
C LEU A 101 -4.03 -1.00 -0.78
N VAL A 102 -3.93 -1.97 -1.71
CA VAL A 102 -4.52 -3.31 -1.55
C VAL A 102 -3.87 -4.07 -0.40
N THR A 103 -2.55 -3.97 -0.25
CA THR A 103 -1.84 -4.59 0.88
C THR A 103 -2.31 -4.03 2.21
N LEU A 104 -2.45 -2.71 2.33
CA LEU A 104 -2.92 -2.07 3.55
C LEU A 104 -4.38 -2.42 3.86
N ARG A 105 -5.26 -2.43 2.85
CA ARG A 105 -6.65 -2.87 3.01
C ARG A 105 -6.70 -4.29 3.58
N LYS A 106 -6.00 -5.23 2.93
CA LYS A 106 -5.96 -6.65 3.34
C LYS A 106 -5.36 -6.84 4.73
N HIS A 107 -4.27 -6.13 5.04
CA HIS A 107 -3.66 -6.15 6.37
C HIS A 107 -4.65 -5.75 7.47
N ASN A 108 -5.57 -4.85 7.14
CA ASN A 108 -6.57 -4.32 8.05
C ASN A 108 -7.95 -4.99 7.91
N ASN A 109 -7.98 -6.24 7.41
CA ASN A 109 -9.18 -7.07 7.26
C ASN A 109 -10.32 -6.38 6.50
N ASP A 110 -9.99 -5.63 5.44
CA ASP A 110 -10.96 -4.93 4.59
C ASP A 110 -11.86 -3.92 5.36
N SER A 111 -11.35 -3.35 6.46
CA SER A 111 -12.10 -2.41 7.31
C SER A 111 -12.44 -1.05 6.66
N TYR A 112 -11.83 -0.73 5.51
CA TYR A 112 -12.07 0.47 4.71
C TYR A 112 -11.79 0.17 3.23
N ALA A 113 -12.31 0.97 2.31
CA ALA A 113 -12.02 0.84 0.88
C ALA A 113 -10.75 1.60 0.45
N GLU A 114 -10.06 1.16 -0.60
CA GLU A 114 -8.88 1.88 -1.13
C GLU A 114 -9.22 3.32 -1.53
N MET A 115 -10.44 3.55 -2.02
CA MET A 115 -10.91 4.87 -2.42
C MET A 115 -11.10 5.82 -1.23
N GLU A 116 -11.42 5.30 -0.04
CA GLU A 116 -11.49 6.07 1.20
C GLU A 116 -10.09 6.40 1.72
N LEU A 117 -9.17 5.44 1.62
CA LEU A 117 -7.76 5.64 1.95
C LEU A 117 -7.14 6.74 1.07
N LEU A 118 -7.40 6.72 -0.24
CA LEU A 118 -6.98 7.76 -1.17
C LEU A 118 -7.58 9.13 -0.81
N ASP A 119 -8.88 9.21 -0.48
CA ASP A 119 -9.50 10.46 -0.04
C ASP A 119 -8.83 11.03 1.20
N HIS A 120 -8.52 10.18 2.18
CA HIS A 120 -7.83 10.62 3.38
C HIS A 120 -6.43 11.15 3.05
N MET A 121 -5.65 10.42 2.23
CA MET A 121 -4.31 10.86 1.81
C MET A 121 -4.34 12.20 1.06
N ILE A 122 -5.31 12.41 0.16
CA ILE A 122 -5.46 13.67 -0.58
C ILE A 122 -5.78 14.83 0.36
N LYS A 123 -6.67 14.60 1.34
CA LYS A 123 -7.04 15.62 2.35
C LYS A 123 -5.86 16.03 3.23
N GLN A 124 -5.02 15.07 3.62
CA GLN A 124 -3.85 15.36 4.45
C GLN A 124 -2.76 16.13 3.68
N ASN A 125 -2.59 15.84 2.37
CA ASN A 125 -1.67 16.54 1.46
C ASN A 125 -0.25 16.79 2.02
N THR A 126 0.31 15.80 2.71
CA THR A 126 1.59 15.92 3.43
C THR A 126 2.82 15.70 2.53
N GLY A 127 2.63 15.47 1.22
CA GLY A 127 3.72 15.24 0.30
C GLY A 127 4.66 16.46 0.15
N GLY A 128 4.13 17.68 0.33
CA GLY A 128 4.95 18.89 0.42
C GLY A 128 5.86 18.94 1.66
N SER A 129 5.52 18.17 2.71
CA SER A 129 6.31 18.03 3.94
C SER A 129 7.34 16.89 3.86
N GLY A 130 7.49 16.25 2.68
CA GLY A 130 8.45 15.17 2.45
C GLY A 130 7.99 13.78 2.88
N VAL A 131 6.72 13.60 3.27
CA VAL A 131 6.19 12.27 3.58
C VAL A 131 5.99 11.49 2.29
N SER A 132 6.48 10.25 2.22
CA SER A 132 6.32 9.41 1.04
C SER A 132 4.89 8.87 0.91
N PHE A 133 4.48 8.49 -0.30
CA PHE A 133 3.15 7.90 -0.52
C PHE A 133 2.90 6.64 0.33
N PRO A 134 3.82 5.64 0.40
CA PRO A 134 3.61 4.48 1.26
C PRO A 134 3.49 4.82 2.75
N ASP A 135 4.31 5.76 3.24
CA ASP A 135 4.26 6.16 4.65
C ASP A 135 2.94 6.86 4.98
N GLN A 136 2.50 7.78 4.12
CA GLN A 136 1.24 8.47 4.33
C GLN A 136 0.03 7.54 4.15
N ALA A 137 0.10 6.54 3.27
CA ALA A 137 -0.92 5.49 3.16
C ALA A 137 -1.00 4.68 4.46
N ALA A 138 0.14 4.29 5.02
CA ALA A 138 0.19 3.59 6.31
C ALA A 138 -0.39 4.46 7.44
N LEU A 139 0.00 5.73 7.56
CA LEU A 139 -0.55 6.65 8.55
C LEU A 139 -2.07 6.82 8.38
N SER A 140 -2.52 7.05 7.14
CA SER A 140 -3.94 7.22 6.83
C SER A 140 -4.75 5.96 7.17
N SER A 141 -4.19 4.77 6.94
CA SER A 141 -4.85 3.52 7.32
C SER A 141 -5.11 3.42 8.83
N VAL A 142 -4.14 3.85 9.65
CA VAL A 142 -4.27 3.83 11.11
C VAL A 142 -5.30 4.85 11.58
N MET A 143 -5.34 6.04 10.96
CA MET A 143 -6.34 7.07 11.28
C MET A 143 -7.76 6.61 10.97
N LEU A 144 -7.96 6.03 9.78
CA LEU A 144 -9.27 5.49 9.37
C LEU A 144 -9.76 4.38 10.32
N LEU A 145 -8.86 3.48 10.75
CA LEU A 145 -9.19 2.46 11.74
C LEU A 145 -9.55 3.03 13.12
N SER A 146 -8.94 4.16 13.47
CA SER A 146 -9.17 4.85 14.75
C SER A 146 -10.44 5.69 14.74
N GLY A 147 -11.07 5.89 13.57
CA GLY A 147 -12.27 6.71 13.40
C GLY A 147 -12.01 8.21 13.59
N ILE A 148 -10.79 8.67 13.30
CA ILE A 148 -10.36 10.07 13.38
C ILE A 148 -10.19 10.61 11.96
#